data_AF-A0A4Y2HJ02-F1
#
_entry.id   AF-A0A4Y2HJ02-F1
#
_cell.length_a   1.000
_cell.length_b   1.000
_cell.length_c   1.000
_cell.angle_alpha   90.00
_cell.angle_beta   90.00
_cell.angle_gamma   90.00
#
_symmetry.space_group_name_H-M   'P 1'
#
loop_
_entity.id
_entity.type
_entity.pdbx_description
1 polymer ?
#
loop_
_entity_poly.entity_id
_entity_poly.type
_entity_poly.pdbx_seq_one_letter_code
_entity_poly.pdbx_strand_id
1 'polypeptide(L)'
;MCLKDSSTKDFSEKRKFKLPKIELKKFDGDAKDYLIFWSQFRKIHEDASIPNEDKFQYLLQAVVPKSKAAPVVESFPATADNYQKAISQLQERFGI
;
A
#
# COMPACT_ATOMS: atom_id res chain seq x y z
N MET A 1 55.23 15.60 3.89
CA MET A 1 54.17 15.92 2.92
C MET A 1 54.48 15.21 1.62
N CYS A 2 53.61 14.32 1.17
CA CYS A 2 53.31 14.01 -0.24
C CYS A 2 52.02 13.17 -0.24
N LEU A 3 50.99 13.69 -0.90
CA LEU A 3 49.63 13.18 -1.02
C LEU A 3 49.46 12.35 -2.31
N LYS A 4 48.30 11.65 -2.37
CA LYS A 4 47.54 11.13 -3.53
C LYS A 4 47.77 9.66 -3.89
N ASP A 5 46.74 8.86 -4.19
CA ASP A 5 45.28 9.07 -4.16
C ASP A 5 44.65 7.67 -4.08
N SER A 6 43.77 7.44 -3.12
CA SER A 6 42.93 6.26 -3.08
C SER A 6 41.71 6.55 -3.94
N SER A 7 41.56 5.86 -5.06
CA SER A 7 40.32 5.92 -5.82
C SER A 7 40.00 4.57 -6.45
N THR A 8 39.51 3.65 -5.62
CA THR A 8 38.68 2.53 -6.08
C THR A 8 37.40 3.12 -6.66
N LYS A 9 37.35 3.29 -7.99
CA LYS A 9 36.14 3.65 -8.71
C LYS A 9 35.13 2.52 -8.57
N ASP A 10 34.16 2.73 -7.70
CA ASP A 10 32.97 1.89 -7.52
C ASP A 10 32.17 1.86 -8.83
N PHE A 11 32.18 0.71 -9.50
CA PHE A 11 31.29 0.40 -10.61
C PHE A 11 29.90 0.01 -10.07
N SER A 12 29.21 0.92 -9.37
CA SER A 12 27.76 0.79 -9.21
C SER A 12 27.05 1.52 -10.34
N GLU A 13 27.20 1.00 -11.56
CA GLU A 13 26.21 1.27 -12.60
C GLU A 13 24.87 0.72 -12.11
N LYS A 14 24.08 1.61 -11.50
CA LYS A 14 22.71 1.35 -11.08
C LYS A 14 21.96 0.91 -12.33
N ARG A 15 21.80 -0.41 -12.51
CA ARG A 15 20.97 -0.99 -13.55
C ARG A 15 19.60 -0.32 -13.47
N LYS A 16 19.31 0.57 -14.43
CA LYS A 16 18.04 1.30 -14.52
C LYS A 16 16.99 0.35 -15.09
N PHE A 17 16.56 -0.60 -14.27
CA PHE A 17 15.40 -1.41 -14.60
C PHE A 17 14.18 -0.49 -14.61
N LYS A 18 13.54 -0.35 -15.78
CA LYS A 18 12.18 0.21 -15.86
C LYS A 18 11.23 -0.90 -15.43
N LEU A 19 10.94 -0.95 -14.13
CA LEU A 19 9.93 -1.86 -13.61
C LEU A 19 8.54 -1.39 -14.05
N PRO A 20 7.61 -2.32 -14.34
CA PRO A 20 6.23 -1.95 -14.59
C PRO A 20 5.66 -1.20 -13.37
N LYS A 21 4.72 -0.29 -13.63
CA LYS A 21 3.99 0.39 -12.56
C LYS A 21 3.21 -0.67 -11.78
N ILE A 22 3.42 -0.72 -10.46
CA ILE A 22 2.68 -1.65 -9.60
C ILE A 22 1.26 -1.11 -9.46
N GLU A 23 0.27 -1.92 -9.82
CA GLU A 23 -1.14 -1.64 -9.60
C GLU A 23 -1.60 -2.25 -8.28
N LEU A 24 -2.51 -1.56 -7.58
CA LEU A 24 -3.11 -2.09 -6.37
C LEU A 24 -4.06 -3.23 -6.71
N LYS A 25 -3.90 -4.36 -6.02
CA LYS A 25 -4.87 -5.45 -6.07
C LYS A 25 -6.23 -4.93 -5.65
N LYS A 26 -7.21 -5.17 -6.51
CA LYS A 26 -8.60 -4.81 -6.26
C LYS A 26 -9.27 -5.83 -5.33
N PHE A 27 -10.11 -5.33 -4.45
CA PHE A 27 -10.89 -6.12 -3.50
C PHE A 27 -12.37 -5.77 -3.57
N ASP A 28 -13.21 -6.77 -3.79
CA ASP A 28 -14.66 -6.64 -3.94
C ASP A 28 -15.45 -7.14 -2.72
N GLY A 29 -14.76 -7.71 -1.73
CA GLY A 29 -15.38 -8.30 -0.55
C GLY A 29 -15.60 -9.81 -0.62
N ASP A 30 -14.98 -10.55 -1.55
CA ASP A 30 -14.88 -12.01 -1.44
C ASP A 30 -13.82 -12.40 -0.39
N ALA A 31 -14.25 -13.08 0.68
CA ALA A 31 -13.35 -13.54 1.74
C ALA A 31 -12.21 -14.43 1.21
N LYS A 32 -12.43 -15.20 0.15
CA LYS A 32 -11.39 -16.06 -0.47
C LYS A 32 -10.21 -15.25 -0.99
N ASP A 33 -10.48 -14.04 -1.47
CA ASP A 33 -9.48 -13.14 -2.02
C ASP A 33 -8.90 -12.18 -0.96
N TYR A 34 -9.46 -12.17 0.25
CA TYR A 34 -9.04 -11.26 1.31
C TYR A 34 -7.57 -11.42 1.68
N LEU A 35 -7.10 -12.65 1.89
CA LEU A 35 -5.69 -12.90 2.25
C LEU A 35 -4.74 -12.42 1.15
N ILE A 36 -5.11 -12.61 -0.11
CA ILE A 36 -4.31 -12.17 -1.26
C ILE A 36 -4.27 -10.65 -1.30
N PHE A 37 -5.43 -9.99 -1.17
CA PHE A 37 -5.54 -8.54 -1.08
C PHE A 37 -4.69 -7.99 0.08
N TRP A 38 -4.89 -8.50 1.30
CA TRP A 38 -4.22 -8.02 2.49
C TRP A 38 -2.71 -8.21 2.41
N SER A 39 -2.21 -9.32 1.87
CA SER A 39 -0.76 -9.54 1.72
C SER A 39 -0.06 -8.47 0.87
N GLN A 40 -0.77 -7.90 -0.11
CA GLN A 40 -0.24 -6.84 -0.96
C GLN A 40 -0.46 -5.46 -0.32
N PHE A 41 -1.66 -5.21 0.20
CA PHE A 41 -2.03 -3.93 0.79
C PHE A 41 -1.28 -3.66 2.11
N ARG A 42 -0.91 -4.71 2.86
CA ARG A 42 -0.17 -4.63 4.12
C ARG A 42 1.12 -3.81 3.98
N LYS A 43 1.81 -3.88 2.84
CA LYS A 43 3.02 -3.09 2.59
C LYS A 43 2.75 -1.59 2.66
N ILE A 44 1.59 -1.15 2.16
CA ILE A 44 1.16 0.26 2.25
C ILE A 44 0.71 0.58 3.67
N HIS A 45 -0.02 -0.33 4.31
CA HIS A 45 -0.48 -0.16 5.68
C HIS A 45 0.68 0.04 6.68
N GLU A 46 1.72 -0.78 6.57
CA GLU A 46 2.88 -0.80 7.48
C GLU A 46 3.94 0.25 7.13
N ASP A 47 3.89 0.86 5.94
CA ASP A 47 4.84 1.90 5.54
C ASP A 47 4.59 3.19 6.32
N ALA A 48 5.44 3.47 7.30
CA ALA A 48 5.35 4.67 8.14
C ALA A 48 5.68 5.97 7.39
N SER A 49 6.27 5.90 6.19
CA SER A 49 6.56 7.08 5.36
C SER A 49 5.34 7.61 4.61
N ILE A 50 4.28 6.81 4.50
CA ILE A 50 3.02 7.20 3.86
C ILE A 50 2.06 7.76 4.92
N PRO A 51 1.56 9.00 4.78
CA PRO A 51 0.53 9.55 5.66
C PRO A 51 -0.75 8.70 5.64
N ASN A 52 -1.46 8.64 6.76
CA ASN A 52 -2.72 7.88 6.85
C ASN A 52 -3.78 8.36 5.84
N GLU A 53 -3.79 9.65 5.50
CA GLU A 53 -4.69 10.20 4.48
C GLU A 53 -4.42 9.58 3.10
N ASP A 54 -3.14 9.53 2.69
CA ASP A 54 -2.73 8.88 1.44
C ASP A 54 -3.00 7.37 1.47
N LYS A 55 -2.77 6.71 2.61
CA LYS A 55 -3.14 5.29 2.79
C LYS A 55 -4.64 5.07 2.61
N PHE A 56 -5.47 6.00 3.07
CA PHE A 56 -6.91 5.95 2.86
C PHE A 56 -7.22 6.10 1.35
N GLN A 57 -6.61 7.06 0.66
CA GLN A 57 -6.81 7.20 -0.79
C GLN A 57 -6.42 5.92 -1.56
N TYR A 58 -5.34 5.25 -1.16
CA TYR A 58 -4.98 3.95 -1.70
C TYR A 58 -5.99 2.86 -1.35
N LEU A 59 -6.56 2.85 -0.14
CA LEU A 59 -7.60 1.92 0.26
C LEU A 59 -8.85 2.07 -0.62
N LEU A 60 -9.32 3.30 -0.83
CA LEU A 60 -10.46 3.60 -1.71
C LEU A 60 -10.21 3.13 -3.14
N GLN A 61 -9.00 3.36 -3.66
CA GLN A 61 -8.62 2.88 -4.99
C GLN A 61 -8.51 1.35 -5.04
N ALA A 62 -8.15 0.69 -3.94
CA ALA A 62 -8.03 -0.77 -3.90
C ALA A 62 -9.39 -1.46 -3.75
N VAL A 63 -10.43 -0.76 -3.31
CA VAL A 63 -11.78 -1.34 -3.23
C VAL A 63 -12.53 -1.17 -4.55
N VAL A 64 -13.20 -2.24 -5.00
CA VAL A 64 -14.02 -2.20 -6.21
C VAL A 64 -15.30 -1.41 -5.92
N PRO A 65 -15.65 -0.38 -6.72
CA PRO A 65 -16.89 0.37 -6.54
C PRO A 65 -18.13 -0.54 -6.63
N LYS A 66 -19.18 -0.23 -5.85
CA LYS A 66 -20.45 -0.99 -5.80
C LYS A 66 -20.30 -2.47 -5.37
N SER A 67 -19.16 -2.83 -4.79
CA SER A 67 -18.89 -4.18 -4.29
C SER A 67 -19.36 -4.36 -2.84
N LYS A 68 -19.17 -5.55 -2.25
CA LYS A 68 -19.50 -5.81 -0.84
C LYS A 68 -18.57 -5.06 0.11
N ALA A 69 -17.33 -4.82 -0.31
CA ALA A 69 -16.34 -4.09 0.46
C ALA A 69 -16.55 -2.57 0.43
N ALA A 70 -17.09 -2.02 -0.68
CA ALA A 70 -17.25 -0.58 -0.86
C ALA A 70 -18.00 0.12 0.29
N PRO A 71 -19.19 -0.34 0.73
CA PRO A 71 -19.91 0.30 1.83
C PRO A 71 -19.15 0.35 3.15
N VAL A 72 -18.20 -0.57 3.38
CA VAL A 72 -17.40 -0.58 4.62
C VAL A 72 -16.44 0.60 4.63
N VAL A 73 -15.69 0.75 3.55
CA VAL A 73 -14.66 1.80 3.44
C VAL A 73 -15.30 3.17 3.23
N GLU A 74 -16.36 3.24 2.40
CA GLU A 74 -17.08 4.48 2.08
C GLU A 74 -17.94 5.00 3.25
N SER A 75 -18.18 4.20 4.30
CA SER A 75 -18.89 4.65 5.51
C SER A 75 -18.11 5.68 6.32
N PHE A 76 -16.83 5.88 6.00
CA PHE A 76 -15.94 6.80 6.68
C PHE A 76 -15.47 7.91 5.73
N PRO A 77 -15.46 9.18 6.17
CA PRO A 77 -14.76 10.25 5.46
C PRO A 77 -13.27 9.90 5.30
N ALA A 78 -12.74 10.07 4.09
CA ALA A 78 -11.37 9.76 3.68
C ALA A 78 -10.34 10.70 4.31
N THR A 79 -10.14 10.57 5.62
CA THR A 79 -9.32 11.43 6.48
C THR A 79 -8.33 10.58 7.26
N ALA A 80 -7.21 11.18 7.68
CA ALA A 80 -6.17 10.47 8.44
C ALA A 80 -6.71 9.76 9.70
N ASP A 81 -7.60 10.41 10.45
CA ASP A 81 -8.18 9.90 11.70
C ASP A 81 -9.09 8.68 11.51
N ASN A 82 -9.70 8.57 10.33
CA ASN A 82 -10.64 7.50 10.03
C ASN A 82 -9.99 6.30 9.33
N TYR A 83 -8.75 6.44 8.83
CA TYR A 83 -8.06 5.36 8.14
C TYR A 83 -8.02 4.06 8.96
N GLN A 84 -7.60 4.16 10.23
CA GLN A 84 -7.50 2.99 11.11
C GLN A 84 -8.86 2.35 11.38
N LYS A 85 -9.92 3.16 11.48
CA LYS A 85 -11.29 2.66 11.67
C LYS A 85 -11.77 1.91 10.43
N ALA A 86 -11.53 2.46 9.24
CA ALA A 86 -11.90 1.82 7.98
C ALA A 86 -11.16 0.48 7.77
N ILE A 87 -9.86 0.42 8.08
CA ILE A 87 -9.08 -0.84 8.03
C ILE A 87 -9.61 -1.86 9.03
N SER A 88 -9.86 -1.44 10.28
CA SER A 88 -10.35 -2.33 11.33
C SER A 88 -11.71 -2.94 10.96
N GLN A 89 -12.64 -2.13 10.43
CA GLN A 89 -13.94 -2.61 9.97
C GLN A 89 -13.83 -3.53 8.75
N LEU A 90 -12.90 -3.26 7.83
CA LEU A 90 -12.66 -4.13 6.68
C LEU A 90 -12.09 -5.48 7.11
N GLN A 91 -11.17 -5.49 8.07
CA GLN A 91 -10.61 -6.71 8.70
C GLN A 91 -11.67 -7.48 9.48
N GLU A 92 -12.49 -6.82 10.28
CA GLU A 92 -13.56 -7.46 11.05
C GLU A 92 -14.57 -8.16 10.14
N ARG A 93 -14.90 -7.55 8.99
CA ARG A 93 -15.93 -8.08 8.09
C ARG A 93 -15.44 -9.17 7.14
N PHE A 94 -14.19 -9.10 6.68
CA PHE A 94 -13.67 -9.98 5.62
C PHE A 94 -12.40 -10.74 6.00
N GLY A 95 -11.78 -10.39 7.11
CA GLY A 95 -10.65 -11.12 7.67
C GLY A 95 -11.04 -12.56 7.95
N ILE A 96 -10.15 -13.47 7.54
CA ILE A 96 -10.19 -14.89 7.89
C ILE A 96 -9.26 -15.09 9.07
#